data_AF-A0A3N2PY37-F1
#
_entry.id   AF-A0A3N2PY37-F1
#
_cell.length_a   1.000
_cell.length_b   1.000
_cell.length_c   1.000
_cell.angle_alpha   90.00
_cell.angle_beta   90.00
_cell.angle_gamma   90.00
#
_symmetry.space_group_name_H-M   'P 1'
#
loop_
_entity.id
_entity.type
_entity.pdbx_description
1 polymer ?
#
loop_
_entity_poly.entity_id
_entity_poly.type
_entity_poly.pdbx_seq_one_letter_code
_entity_poly.pdbx_strand_id
1 'polypeptide(L)' 'MPPSADEKKEKQAAAQQAVDILHEISTILNCQLDRRTLSICISMIENGVNPEALARRPSSRS' A
#
# COMPACT_ATOMS: atom_id res chain seq x y z
N MET A 1 -20.91 4.47 20.76
CA MET A 1 -20.73 5.67 19.92
C MET A 1 -20.44 5.21 18.51
N PRO A 2 -21.28 5.54 17.51
CA PRO A 2 -20.92 5.30 16.11
C PRO A 2 -19.80 6.26 15.71
N PRO A 3 -18.83 5.82 14.88
CA PRO A 3 -17.78 6.70 14.38
C PRO A 3 -18.42 7.79 13.50
N SER A 4 -18.08 9.05 13.78
CA SER A 4 -18.57 10.20 13.02
C SER A 4 -18.04 10.12 11.59
N ALA A 5 -18.83 10.56 10.61
CA ALA A 5 -18.45 10.49 9.19
C ALA A 5 -17.11 11.20 8.89
N ASP A 6 -16.76 12.19 9.71
CA ASP A 6 -15.49 12.91 9.70
C ASP A 6 -14.28 12.01 9.97
N GLU A 7 -14.37 11.06 10.91
CA GLU A 7 -13.28 10.13 11.24
C GLU A 7 -12.94 9.20 10.07
N LYS A 8 -13.94 8.79 9.28
CA LYS A 8 -13.72 7.97 8.08
C LYS A 8 -12.97 8.75 7.01
N LYS A 9 -13.27 10.04 6.87
CA LYS A 9 -12.63 10.93 5.91
C LYS A 9 -11.18 11.20 6.28
N GLU A 10 -10.92 11.39 7.58
CA GLU A 10 -9.57 11.53 8.13
C GLU A 10 -8.73 10.27 7.92
N LYS A 11 -9.31 9.09 8.18
CA LYS A 11 -8.65 7.80 7.91
C LYS A 11 -8.34 7.60 6.42
N GLN A 12 -9.25 7.99 5.52
CA GLN A 12 -9.01 7.93 4.08
C GLN A 12 -7.89 8.88 3.65
N ALA A 13 -7.86 10.11 4.18
CA ALA A 13 -6.78 11.06 3.92
C ALA A 13 -5.43 10.54 4.44
N ALA A 14 -5.41 10.00 5.65
CA ALA A 14 -4.21 9.38 6.23
C ALA A 14 -3.72 8.17 5.41
N ALA A 15 -4.63 7.31 4.92
CA ALA A 15 -4.29 6.20 4.06
C ALA A 15 -3.70 6.66 2.72
N GLN A 16 -4.25 7.71 2.11
CA GLN A 16 -3.70 8.31 0.89
C GLN A 16 -2.30 8.89 1.13
N GLN A 17 -2.08 9.61 2.22
CA GLN A 17 -0.75 10.10 2.57
C GLN A 17 0.24 8.95 2.82
N ALA A 18 -0.18 7.90 3.52
CA ALA A 18 0.65 6.72 3.74
C ALA A 18 1.06 6.07 2.41
N VAL A 19 0.12 5.90 1.48
CA VAL A 19 0.38 5.35 0.13
C VAL A 19 1.38 6.22 -0.64
N ASP A 20 1.26 7.54 -0.56
CA ASP A 20 2.17 8.47 -1.24
C ASP A 20 3.61 8.35 -0.69
N ILE A 21 3.75 8.35 0.64
CA ILE A 21 5.04 8.18 1.32
C ILE A 21 5.66 6.82 0.99
N LEU A 22 4.86 5.74 1.03
CA LEU A 22 5.30 4.40 0.66
C LEU A 22 5.74 4.32 -0.81
N HIS A 23 5.09 5.06 -1.70
CA HIS A 23 5.44 5.13 -3.11
C HIS A 23 6.77 5.88 -3.33
N GLU A 24 6.97 6.99 -2.63
CA GLU A 24 8.28 7.68 -2.63
C GLU A 24 9.40 6.77 -2.11
N ILE A 25 9.18 6.08 -0.98
CA ILE A 25 10.14 5.11 -0.44
C ILE A 25 10.44 4.00 -1.45
N SER A 26 9.41 3.45 -2.10
CA SER A 26 9.54 2.43 -3.14
C SER A 26 10.32 2.93 -4.36
N THR A 27 10.11 4.20 -4.73
CA THR A 27 10.84 4.86 -5.82
C THR A 27 12.32 5.03 -5.46
N ILE A 28 12.63 5.44 -4.23
CA ILE A 28 14.00 5.58 -3.72
C ILE A 28 14.71 4.21 -3.69
N LEU A 29 14.02 3.17 -3.24
CA LEU A 29 14.50 1.79 -3.23
C LEU A 29 14.50 1.13 -4.62
N ASN A 30 14.08 1.86 -5.66
CA ASN A 30 13.97 1.40 -7.04
C ASN A 30 13.14 0.12 -7.21
N CYS A 31 12.14 -0.08 -6.35
CA CYS A 31 11.24 -1.23 -6.39
C CYS A 31 10.22 -1.17 -7.53
N GLN A 32 10.07 -0.01 -8.22
CA GLN A 32 9.14 0.19 -9.34
C GLN A 32 7.70 -0.27 -9.01
N LEU A 33 7.22 -0.02 -7.79
CA LEU A 33 5.81 -0.22 -7.47
C LEU A 33 5.00 1.03 -7.82
N ASP A 34 4.07 0.87 -8.77
CA ASP A 34 3.02 1.84 -9.04
C ASP A 34 2.11 2.06 -7.82
N ARG A 35 1.54 3.27 -7.67
CA ARG A 35 0.55 3.59 -6.62
C ARG A 35 -0.62 2.60 -6.57
N ARG A 36 -1.08 2.10 -7.73
CA ARG A 36 -2.13 1.05 -7.78
C ARG A 36 -1.65 -0.25 -7.16
N THR A 37 -0.43 -0.69 -7.49
CA THR A 37 0.16 -1.91 -6.94
C THR A 37 0.32 -1.79 -5.44
N LEU A 38 0.74 -0.62 -4.94
CA LEU A 38 0.85 -0.32 -3.52
C LEU A 38 -0.50 -0.43 -2.79
N SER A 39 -1.56 0.15 -3.35
CA SER A 39 -2.92 -0.01 -2.79
C SER A 39 -3.38 -1.47 -2.78
N ILE A 40 -3.09 -2.23 -3.84
CA ILE A 40 -3.42 -3.67 -3.91
C ILE A 40 -2.63 -4.46 -2.85
N CYS A 41 -1.34 -4.19 -2.70
CA CYS A 41 -0.49 -4.81 -1.68
C CYS A 41 -1.02 -4.53 -0.27
N ILE A 42 -1.41 -3.28 0.02
CA ILE A 42 -2.00 -2.90 1.32
C ILE A 42 -3.28 -3.70 1.57
N SER A 43 -4.21 -3.74 0.60
CA SER A 43 -5.43 -4.54 0.76
C SER A 43 -5.13 -6.03 0.93
N MET A 44 -4.13 -6.58 0.23
CA MET A 44 -3.72 -7.97 0.41
C MET A 44 -3.12 -8.22 1.80
N ILE A 45 -2.28 -7.33 2.31
CA ILE A 45 -1.71 -7.41 3.66
C ILE A 45 -2.81 -7.30 4.72
N GLU A 46 -3.79 -6.42 4.53
CA GLU A 46 -4.98 -6.31 5.40
C GLU A 46 -5.82 -7.61 5.38
N ASN A 47 -5.82 -8.35 4.27
CA ASN A 47 -6.43 -9.68 4.17
C ASN A 47 -5.56 -10.82 4.75
N GLY A 48 -4.39 -10.51 5.32
CA GLY A 48 -3.49 -11.49 5.92
C GLY A 48 -2.48 -12.13 4.95
N VAL A 49 -2.32 -11.57 3.74
CA VAL A 49 -1.29 -12.01 2.79
C VAL A 49 0.08 -11.57 3.30
N ASN A 50 1.04 -12.50 3.28
CA ASN A 50 2.38 -12.24 3.76
C ASN A 50 3.13 -11.27 2.81
N PRO A 51 3.60 -10.11 3.29
CA PRO A 51 4.25 -9.10 2.45
C PRO A 51 5.52 -9.62 1.77
N GLU A 52 6.24 -10.57 2.36
CA GLU A 52 7.40 -11.21 1.72
C GLU A 52 7.01 -12.07 0.51
N ALA A 53 5.85 -12.73 0.55
CA ALA A 53 5.35 -13.50 -0.59
C ALA A 53 4.90 -12.58 -1.74
N LEU A 54 4.36 -11.40 -1.40
CA LEU A 54 4.04 -10.32 -2.33
C LEU A 54 5.28 -9.72 -2.99
N ALA A 55 6.33 -9.46 -2.20
CA ALA A 55 7.61 -8.93 -2.69
C ALA A 55 8.39 -9.95 -3.54
N ARG A 56 8.22 -11.24 -3.27
CA ARG A 56 8.84 -12.34 -4.04
C ARG A 56 8.24 -12.58 -5.40
N ARG A 57 7.25 -11.79 -5.85
CA ARG A 57 6.76 -11.92 -7.22
C ARG A 57 7.95 -11.69 -8.16
N PRO A 58 8.42 -12.75 -8.83
CA PRO A 58 9.74 -12.75 -9.40
C PRO A 58 9.76 -11.82 -10.59
N SER A 59 10.74 -10.94 -10.64
CA SER A 59 11.24 -10.30 -11.84
C SER A 59 11.87 -11.32 -12.81
N SER A 60 11.44 -12.59 -12.82
CA SER A 60 11.80 -13.59 -13.81
C SER A 60 11.04 -13.31 -15.10
N ARG A 61 11.46 -12.24 -15.77
CA ARG A 61 11.42 -12.15 -17.23
C ARG A 61 12.86 -12.02 -17.71
N SER A 62 13.57 -13.14 -17.67
CA SER A 62 14.66 -13.50 -18.58
C SER A 62 14.69 -15.01 -18.67
#